data_AF-A0A2X2C3B7-F1
#
_entry.id   AF-A0A2X2C3B7-F1
#
_cell.length_a   1.000
_cell.length_b   1.000
_cell.length_c   1.000
_cell.angle_alpha   90.00
_cell.angle_beta   90.00
_cell.angle_gamma   90.00
#
_symmetry.space_group_name_H-M   'P 1'
#
loop_
_entity.id
_entity.type
_entity.pdbx_description
1 polymer ?
#
loop_
_entity_poly.entity_id
_entity_poly.type
_entity_poly.pdbx_seq_one_letter_code
_entity_poly.pdbx_strand_id
1 'polypeptide(L)'
;MNKLTPLRPIPTLIAVAITLIIWFVIPVPQGVDPNAWHLLALFVGTIAAIIGKALPIGAVSIIAIALVAATGVTNPDSTKGAINDALSGFSNNLIWLIGISIMVSMSLNKTGLGARIGYYFISLFGKKNHWYRLFSSYCRNDPRPCYAK
;
A
#
# COMPACT_ATOMS: atom_id res chain seq x y z
N MET A 1 -7.86 -19.61 24.08
CA MET A 1 -7.41 -19.94 22.71
C MET A 1 -7.83 -18.77 21.82
N ASN A 2 -7.02 -17.90 21.21
CA ASN A 2 -5.59 -17.71 21.01
C ASN A 2 -5.35 -16.20 20.79
N LYS A 3 -4.33 -15.63 21.43
CA LYS A 3 -3.96 -14.20 21.30
C LYS A 3 -2.70 -14.02 20.43
N LEU A 4 -2.56 -14.87 19.40
CA LEU A 4 -1.33 -15.03 18.60
C LEU A 4 -1.50 -14.73 17.10
N THR A 5 -2.63 -14.17 16.66
CA THR A 5 -2.81 -13.82 15.24
C THR A 5 -2.77 -12.31 15.05
N PRO A 6 -1.76 -11.73 14.35
CA PRO A 6 -1.80 -10.33 13.89
C PRO A 6 -2.87 -10.11 12.79
N LEU A 7 -3.57 -11.17 12.41
CA LEU A 7 -4.66 -11.21 11.46
C LEU A 7 -5.95 -10.84 12.17
N ARG A 8 -6.75 -9.96 11.58
CA ARG A 8 -8.14 -9.78 11.97
C ARG A 8 -8.97 -10.82 11.21
N PRO A 9 -9.34 -11.97 11.80
CA PRO A 9 -9.90 -13.09 11.06
C PRO A 9 -11.28 -12.77 10.46
N ILE A 10 -12.06 -11.92 11.13
CA ILE A 10 -13.40 -11.49 10.71
C ILE A 10 -13.35 -10.78 9.33
N PRO A 11 -12.56 -9.71 9.13
CA PRO A 11 -12.47 -9.05 7.82
C PRO A 11 -11.78 -9.92 6.75
N THR A 12 -10.84 -10.80 7.11
CA THR A 12 -10.28 -11.75 6.13
C THR A 12 -11.35 -12.71 5.61
N LEU A 13 -12.18 -13.26 6.51
CA LEU A 13 -13.26 -14.16 6.15
C LEU A 13 -14.31 -13.46 5.27
N ILE A 14 -14.63 -12.19 5.57
CA ILE A 14 -15.56 -11.38 4.77
C ILE A 14 -15.00 -11.13 3.37
N ALA A 15 -13.72 -10.76 3.26
CA ALA A 15 -13.10 -10.53 1.97
C ALA A 15 -13.08 -11.81 1.11
N VAL A 16 -12.70 -12.94 1.69
CA VAL A 16 -12.72 -14.25 1.02
C VAL A 16 -14.14 -14.63 0.62
N ALA A 17 -15.13 -14.42 1.50
CA ALA A 17 -16.53 -14.70 1.20
C ALA A 17 -17.04 -13.86 0.02
N ILE A 18 -16.70 -12.57 -0.05
CA ILE A 18 -17.05 -11.69 -1.17
C ILE A 18 -16.44 -12.22 -2.48
N THR A 19 -15.16 -12.59 -2.48
CA THR A 19 -14.49 -13.16 -3.66
C THR A 19 -15.17 -14.45 -4.11
N LEU A 20 -15.50 -15.34 -3.18
CA LEU A 20 -16.16 -16.62 -3.46
C LEU A 20 -17.59 -16.43 -3.98
N ILE A 21 -18.32 -15.46 -3.44
CA ILE A 21 -19.67 -15.12 -3.90
C ILE A 21 -19.62 -14.59 -5.33
N ILE A 22 -18.69 -13.68 -5.66
CA ILE A 22 -18.58 -13.16 -7.02
C ILE A 22 -18.15 -14.24 -8.02
N TRP A 23 -17.31 -15.19 -7.58
CA TRP A 23 -16.83 -16.31 -8.39
C TRP A 23 -17.93 -17.33 -8.71
N PHE A 24 -18.75 -17.73 -7.71
CA PHE A 24 -19.70 -18.83 -7.86
C PHE A 24 -21.17 -18.40 -8.07
N VAL A 25 -21.58 -17.22 -7.60
CA VAL A 25 -23.00 -16.83 -7.57
C VAL A 25 -23.40 -16.02 -8.81
N ILE A 26 -22.46 -15.35 -9.49
CA ILE A 26 -22.75 -14.54 -10.67
C ILE A 26 -22.18 -15.24 -11.92
N PRO A 27 -23.02 -15.91 -12.73
CA PRO A 27 -22.56 -16.54 -13.97
C PRO A 27 -22.11 -15.47 -14.97
N VAL A 28 -21.07 -15.79 -15.74
CA VAL A 28 -20.44 -14.89 -16.70
C VAL A 28 -21.48 -14.38 -17.71
N PRO A 29 -21.68 -13.06 -17.84
CA PRO A 29 -22.61 -12.51 -18.83
C PRO A 29 -22.09 -12.77 -20.25
N GLN A 30 -23.01 -13.06 -21.18
CA GLN A 30 -22.66 -13.32 -22.57
C GLN A 30 -21.94 -12.11 -23.19
N GLY A 31 -20.72 -12.33 -23.68
CA GLY A 31 -19.88 -11.30 -24.31
C GLY A 31 -18.63 -10.89 -23.52
N VAL A 32 -18.42 -11.44 -22.31
CA VAL A 32 -17.21 -11.20 -21.51
C VAL A 32 -16.37 -12.49 -21.44
N ASP A 33 -15.06 -12.36 -21.65
CA ASP A 33 -14.14 -13.48 -21.52
C ASP A 33 -14.20 -14.04 -20.08
N PRO A 34 -14.34 -15.37 -19.90
CA PRO A 34 -14.37 -15.97 -18.57
C PRO A 34 -13.18 -15.58 -17.70
N ASN A 35 -11.98 -15.45 -18.26
CA ASN A 35 -10.78 -15.08 -17.50
C ASN A 35 -10.86 -13.64 -16.98
N ALA A 36 -11.41 -12.72 -17.76
CA ALA A 36 -11.60 -11.33 -17.35
C ALA A 36 -12.56 -11.22 -16.15
N TRP A 37 -13.59 -12.08 -16.10
CA TRP A 37 -14.53 -12.13 -14.97
C TRP A 37 -13.86 -12.59 -13.67
N HIS A 38 -13.01 -13.62 -13.75
CA HIS A 38 -12.27 -14.13 -12.59
C HIS A 38 -11.22 -13.12 -12.08
N LEU A 39 -10.55 -12.40 -12.98
CA LEU A 39 -9.61 -11.34 -12.63
C LEU A 39 -10.33 -10.19 -11.89
N LEU A 40 -11.52 -9.80 -12.37
CA LEU A 40 -12.36 -8.82 -11.69
C LEU A 40 -12.77 -9.28 -10.29
N ALA A 41 -13.16 -10.55 -10.12
CA ALA A 41 -13.49 -11.11 -8.82
C ALA A 41 -12.32 -11.00 -7.81
N LEU A 42 -11.11 -11.39 -8.23
CA LEU A 42 -9.89 -11.27 -7.41
C LEU A 42 -9.56 -9.81 -7.06
N PHE A 43 -9.79 -8.88 -7.99
CA PHE A 43 -9.55 -7.46 -7.74
C PHE A 43 -10.51 -6.89 -6.70
N VAL A 44 -11.82 -7.16 -6.82
CA VAL A 44 -12.82 -6.73 -5.84
C VAL A 44 -12.57 -7.36 -4.47
N GLY A 45 -12.24 -8.65 -4.44
CA GLY A 45 -11.85 -9.35 -3.21
C GLY A 45 -10.64 -8.71 -2.53
N THR A 46 -9.64 -8.29 -3.30
CA THR A 46 -8.44 -7.60 -2.79
C THR A 46 -8.77 -6.23 -2.21
N ILE A 47 -9.63 -5.43 -2.87
CA ILE A 47 -10.08 -4.13 -2.36
C ILE A 47 -10.84 -4.32 -1.03
N ALA A 48 -11.75 -5.29 -0.96
CA ALA A 48 -12.49 -5.61 0.26
C ALA A 48 -11.54 -6.00 1.41
N ALA A 49 -10.49 -6.77 1.13
CA ALA A 49 -9.47 -7.14 2.12
C ALA A 49 -8.68 -5.93 2.64
N ILE A 50 -8.35 -4.97 1.77
CA ILE A 50 -7.63 -3.73 2.13
C ILE A 50 -8.51 -2.83 3.00
N ILE A 51 -9.77 -2.60 2.60
CA ILE A 51 -10.73 -1.78 3.37
C ILE A 51 -11.00 -2.41 4.73
N GLY A 52 -11.15 -3.74 4.77
CA GLY A 52 -11.33 -4.51 6.00
C GLY A 52 -10.13 -4.47 6.96
N LYS A 53 -8.99 -3.91 6.53
CA LYS A 53 -7.71 -3.90 7.28
C LYS A 53 -7.39 -5.29 7.84
N ALA A 54 -7.60 -6.32 7.00
CA ALA A 54 -7.43 -7.71 7.38
C ALA A 54 -5.97 -8.04 7.72
N LEU A 55 -5.04 -7.51 6.91
CA LEU A 55 -3.59 -7.66 7.00
C LEU A 55 -2.88 -6.36 6.59
N PRO A 56 -1.57 -6.20 6.91
CA PRO A 56 -0.75 -5.15 6.32
C PRO A 56 -0.83 -5.16 4.80
N ILE A 57 -0.86 -3.99 4.18
CA ILE A 57 -1.06 -3.82 2.73
C ILE A 57 -0.08 -4.70 1.93
N GLY A 58 1.18 -4.77 2.36
CA GLY A 58 2.21 -5.60 1.72
C GLY A 58 1.94 -7.11 1.81
N ALA A 59 1.36 -7.60 2.91
CA ALA A 59 1.01 -9.01 3.05
C ALA A 59 -0.20 -9.38 2.16
N VAL A 60 -1.19 -8.48 2.08
CA VAL A 60 -2.35 -8.65 1.18
C VAL A 60 -1.88 -8.72 -0.28
N SER A 61 -0.95 -7.85 -0.69
CA SER A 61 -0.45 -7.83 -2.07
C SER A 61 0.29 -9.12 -2.45
N ILE A 62 1.11 -9.68 -1.55
CA ILE A 62 1.83 -10.94 -1.83
C ILE A 62 0.84 -12.11 -1.98
N ILE A 63 -0.15 -12.20 -1.09
CA ILE A 63 -1.19 -13.25 -1.16
C ILE A 63 -2.03 -13.10 -2.43
N ALA A 64 -2.42 -11.88 -2.79
CA ALA A 64 -3.20 -11.61 -4.00
C ALA A 64 -2.45 -12.04 -5.27
N ILE A 65 -1.15 -11.71 -5.37
CA ILE A 65 -0.31 -12.09 -6.50
C ILE A 65 -0.12 -13.60 -6.57
N ALA A 66 0.07 -14.26 -5.42
CA ALA A 66 0.13 -15.72 -5.35
C ALA A 66 -1.19 -16.37 -5.81
N LEU A 67 -2.35 -15.79 -5.45
CA LEU A 67 -3.65 -16.27 -5.90
C LEU A 67 -3.85 -16.05 -7.41
N VAL A 68 -3.45 -14.91 -7.96
CA VAL A 68 -3.51 -14.63 -9.41
C VAL A 68 -2.62 -15.62 -10.19
N ALA A 69 -1.40 -15.86 -9.71
CA ALA A 69 -0.49 -16.83 -10.32
C ALA A 69 -0.98 -18.28 -10.19
N ALA A 70 -1.57 -18.65 -9.05
CA ALA A 70 -2.10 -19.99 -8.81
C ALA A 70 -3.39 -20.27 -9.59
N THR A 71 -4.23 -19.25 -9.79
CA THR A 71 -5.47 -19.37 -10.57
C THR A 71 -5.24 -19.31 -12.08
N GLY A 72 -4.06 -18.84 -12.53
CA GLY A 72 -3.69 -18.85 -13.95
C GLY A 72 -4.56 -17.95 -14.83
N VAL A 73 -5.30 -17.00 -14.24
CA VAL A 73 -6.29 -16.15 -14.94
C VAL A 73 -5.69 -15.29 -16.05
N THR A 74 -4.38 -15.11 -16.09
CA THR A 74 -3.67 -14.36 -17.12
C THR A 74 -3.14 -15.22 -18.27
N ASN A 75 -2.87 -16.52 -18.05
CA ASN A 75 -2.30 -17.40 -19.06
C ASN A 75 -2.60 -18.89 -18.74
N PRO A 76 -3.59 -19.51 -19.42
CA PRO A 76 -3.99 -20.90 -19.14
C PRO A 76 -2.99 -21.95 -19.63
N ASP A 77 -2.15 -21.63 -20.62
CA ASP A 77 -1.28 -22.62 -21.30
C ASP A 77 0.13 -22.75 -20.69
N SER A 78 0.51 -21.87 -19.75
CA SER A 78 1.83 -21.93 -19.12
C SER A 78 1.86 -21.26 -17.75
N THR A 79 2.01 -22.06 -16.70
CA THR A 79 2.19 -21.61 -15.30
C THR A 79 3.36 -20.63 -15.15
N LYS A 80 4.43 -20.80 -15.95
CA LYS A 80 5.57 -19.86 -15.98
C LYS A 80 5.18 -18.49 -16.54
N GLY A 81 4.30 -18.44 -17.54
CA GLY A 81 3.80 -17.20 -18.12
C GLY A 81 2.93 -16.42 -17.13
N ALA A 82 2.01 -17.11 -16.45
CA ALA A 82 1.15 -16.49 -15.43
C ALA A 82 1.96 -15.89 -14.25
N ILE A 83 3.03 -16.58 -13.81
CA ILE A 83 3.93 -16.06 -12.77
C ILE A 83 4.69 -14.82 -13.27
N ASN A 84 5.23 -14.86 -14.49
CA ASN A 84 5.94 -13.72 -15.06
C ASN A 84 5.04 -12.50 -15.22
N ASP A 85 3.80 -12.69 -15.66
CA ASP A 85 2.82 -11.60 -15.78
C ASP A 85 2.46 -11.03 -14.41
N ALA A 86 2.23 -11.89 -13.41
CA ALA A 86 1.91 -11.45 -12.06
C ALA A 86 3.09 -10.69 -11.40
N LEU A 87 4.34 -11.05 -11.70
CA LEU A 87 5.54 -10.38 -11.18
C LEU A 87 5.99 -9.16 -12.01
N SER A 88 5.50 -9.02 -13.25
CA SER A 88 5.91 -7.92 -14.15
C SER A 88 5.70 -6.53 -13.54
N GLY A 89 4.68 -6.37 -12.71
CA GLY A 89 4.39 -5.14 -11.97
C GLY A 89 5.51 -4.73 -11.00
N PHE A 90 6.22 -5.68 -10.38
CA PHE A 90 7.35 -5.36 -9.49
C PHE A 90 8.61 -4.92 -10.25
N SER A 91 8.71 -5.26 -11.54
CA SER A 91 9.83 -4.84 -12.39
C SER A 91 9.60 -3.47 -13.05
N ASN A 92 8.54 -2.74 -12.68
CA ASN A 92 8.23 -1.46 -13.29
C ASN A 92 9.12 -0.33 -12.71
N ASN A 93 9.76 0.42 -13.60
CA ASN A 93 10.65 1.53 -13.24
C ASN A 93 9.94 2.59 -12.37
N LEU A 94 8.63 2.84 -12.58
CA LEU A 94 7.87 3.81 -11.80
C LEU A 94 7.77 3.44 -10.31
N ILE A 95 7.56 2.15 -10.00
CA ILE A 95 7.46 1.67 -8.61
C ILE A 95 8.83 1.76 -7.92
N TRP A 96 9.90 1.42 -8.65
CA TRP A 96 11.27 1.56 -8.16
C TRP A 96 11.66 3.02 -7.90
N LEU A 97 11.25 3.96 -8.76
CA LEU A 97 11.48 5.40 -8.56
C LEU A 97 10.83 5.90 -7.26
N ILE A 98 9.61 5.45 -6.94
CA ILE A 98 8.94 5.75 -5.68
C ILE A 98 9.73 5.17 -4.49
N GLY A 99 10.20 3.93 -4.62
CA GLY A 99 11.01 3.27 -3.59
C GLY A 99 12.32 4.01 -3.27
N ILE A 100 13.07 4.41 -4.30
CA ILE A 100 14.33 5.17 -4.15
C ILE A 100 14.06 6.53 -3.51
N SER A 101 13.02 7.24 -3.93
CA SER A 101 12.64 8.54 -3.34
C SER A 101 12.37 8.44 -1.84
N ILE A 102 11.63 7.41 -1.41
CA ILE A 102 11.34 7.18 0.01
C ILE A 102 12.62 6.81 0.77
N MET A 103 13.51 5.99 0.19
CA MET A 103 14.81 5.68 0.80
C MET A 103 15.69 6.91 1.00
N VAL A 104 15.77 7.79 0.00
CA VAL A 104 16.53 9.05 0.12
C VAL A 104 15.92 9.94 1.20
N SER A 105 14.58 10.07 1.23
CA SER A 105 13.88 10.86 2.25
C SER A 105 14.16 10.35 3.67
N MET A 106 14.08 9.03 3.90
CA MET A 106 14.40 8.43 5.20
C MET A 106 15.88 8.64 5.59
N SER A 107 16.79 8.66 4.62
CA SER A 107 18.23 8.89 4.84
C SER A 107 18.51 10.34 5.26
N LEU A 108 17.82 11.31 4.65
CA LEU A 108 17.90 12.73 5.03
C LEU A 108 17.31 13.00 6.42
N ASN A 109 16.25 12.27 6.80
CA ASN A 109 15.66 12.35 8.14
C ASN A 109 16.59 11.77 9.20
N LYS A 110 17.21 10.61 8.96
CA LYS A 110 18.14 9.98 9.91
C LYS A 110 19.42 10.80 10.13
N THR A 111 19.94 11.46 9.10
CA THR A 111 21.14 12.32 9.18
C THR A 111 20.83 13.72 9.72
N GLY A 112 19.55 14.08 9.87
CA GLY A 112 19.12 15.41 10.32
C GLY A 112 19.39 16.54 9.32
N LEU A 113 19.82 16.22 8.09
CA LEU A 113 20.10 17.21 7.05
C LEU A 113 18.82 17.96 6.66
N GLY A 114 17.68 17.26 6.58
CA GLY A 114 16.39 17.86 6.27
C GLY A 114 15.97 18.93 7.28
N ALA A 115 16.16 18.65 8.58
CA ALA A 115 15.87 19.61 9.65
C ALA A 115 16.80 20.83 9.56
N ARG A 116 18.11 20.64 9.33
CA ARG A 116 19.07 21.74 9.16
C ARG A 116 18.68 22.67 8.02
N ILE A 117 18.38 22.11 6.85
CA ILE A 117 17.93 22.88 5.67
C ILE A 117 16.60 23.60 5.97
N GLY A 118 15.67 22.94 6.66
CA GLY A 118 14.41 23.55 7.10
C GLY A 118 14.62 24.78 7.99
N TYR A 119 15.54 24.71 8.96
CA TYR A 119 15.90 25.87 9.79
C TYR A 119 16.51 27.02 8.98
N TYR A 120 17.33 26.73 7.97
CA TYR A 120 17.85 27.76 7.07
C TYR A 120 16.72 28.49 6.33
N PHE A 121 15.76 27.76 5.75
CA PHE A 121 14.59 28.37 5.10
C PHE A 121 13.74 29.19 6.07
N ILE A 122 13.47 28.68 7.27
CA ILE A 122 12.69 29.40 8.30
C ILE A 122 13.41 30.68 8.73
N SER A 123 14.74 30.65 8.90
CA SER A 123 15.52 31.82 9.29
C SER A 123 15.55 32.92 8.21
N LEU A 124 15.44 32.55 6.93
CA LEU A 124 15.36 33.49 5.80
C LEU A 124 13.98 34.16 5.70
N PHE A 125 12.89 33.40 5.86
CA PHE A 125 11.52 33.88 5.60
C PHE A 125 10.70 34.24 6.86
N GLY A 126 11.12 33.83 8.05
CA GLY A 126 10.28 33.78 9.26
C GLY A 126 10.13 35.09 10.05
N LYS A 127 10.76 36.20 9.67
CA LYS A 127 10.76 37.39 10.54
C LYS A 127 9.53 38.29 10.39
N LYS A 128 8.66 38.09 9.39
CA LYS A 128 7.57 39.05 9.04
C LYS A 128 6.18 38.43 8.87
N ASN A 129 6.01 37.14 9.08
CA ASN A 129 4.75 36.43 8.85
C ASN A 129 4.10 35.95 10.16
N HIS A 130 2.76 36.04 10.23
CA HIS A 130 1.94 35.54 11.35
C HIS A 130 2.26 34.07 11.70
N TRP A 131 2.62 33.29 10.68
CA TRP A 131 3.10 31.91 10.79
C TRP A 131 4.27 31.72 11.76
N TYR A 132 5.17 32.68 11.91
CA TYR A 132 6.27 32.59 12.89
C TYR A 132 5.76 32.62 14.35
N ARG A 133 4.74 33.42 14.64
CA ARG A 133 4.13 33.48 15.99
C ARG A 133 3.40 32.19 16.35
N LEU A 134 2.75 31.54 15.38
CA LEU A 134 2.12 30.23 15.59
C LEU A 134 3.16 29.11 15.71
N PHE A 135 4.20 29.10 14.87
CA PHE A 135 5.27 28.11 14.95
C PHE A 135 6.07 28.21 16.26
N SER A 136 6.39 29.42 16.72
CA SER A 136 7.04 29.65 18.03
C SER A 136 6.17 29.16 19.20
N SER A 137 4.85 29.27 19.10
CA SER A 137 3.91 28.79 20.12
C SER A 137 3.79 27.26 20.10
N TYR A 138 3.79 26.63 18.93
CA TYR A 138 3.78 25.18 18.78
C TYR A 138 5.08 24.53 19.29
N CYS A 139 6.22 25.13 18.97
CA CYS A 139 7.54 24.73 19.48
C CYS A 139 7.70 24.85 21.01
N ARG A 140 6.88 25.68 21.67
CA ARG A 140 6.94 25.89 23.12
C ARG A 140 6.15 24.85 23.91
N ASN A 141 5.17 24.20 23.29
CA ASN A 141 4.21 23.32 23.96
C ASN A 141 4.48 21.82 23.73
N ASP A 142 5.43 21.48 22.86
CA ASP A 142 5.87 20.11 22.62
C ASP A 142 7.12 19.78 23.48
N PRO A 143 7.15 18.66 24.23
CA PRO A 143 8.30 18.28 25.07
C PRO A 143 9.50 17.73 24.28
N ARG A 144 9.38 17.58 22.96
CA ARG A 144 10.50 17.18 22.10
C ARG A 144 11.23 18.41 21.58
N PRO A 145 12.57 18.38 21.46
CA PRO A 145 13.29 19.46 20.82
C PRO A 145 12.73 19.70 19.40
N CYS A 146 12.50 20.94 18.98
CA CYS A 146 11.92 21.23 17.66
C CYS A 146 12.71 20.64 16.48
N TYR A 147 13.96 20.26 16.72
CA TYR A 147 14.88 19.63 15.77
C TYR A 147 14.74 18.10 15.72
N ALA A 148 13.87 17.50 16.54
CA ALA A 148 13.76 16.06 16.77
C ALA A 148 12.46 15.43 16.25
N LYS A 149 11.86 16.02 15.21
CA LYS A 149 10.72 15.41 14.49
C LYS A 149 10.93 15.48 12.98
#